data_AF-A0A241VWP9-F1
#
_entry.id   AF-A0A241VWP9-F1
#
_cell.length_a   1.000
_cell.length_b   1.000
_cell.length_c   1.000
_cell.angle_alpha   90.00
_cell.angle_beta   90.00
_cell.angle_gamma   90.00
#
_symmetry.space_group_name_H-M   'P 1'
#
loop_
_entity.id
_entity.type
_entity.pdbx_description
1 polymer ?
#
loop_
_entity_poly.entity_id
_entity_poly.type
_entity_poly.pdbx_seq_one_letter_code
_entity_poly.pdbx_strand_id
1 'polypeptide(L)' 'MPEPPEYSYVANVILSAFNVIARSRTYETGVALPLDSSMIEAYLNLHDAPCEMHIFVESIFVLDNLFLDKVHNRS' A
#
# COMPACT_ATOMS: atom_id res chain seq x y z
N MET A 1 -14.05 -6.07 28.40
CA MET A 1 -13.42 -6.19 27.06
C MET A 1 -13.04 -4.80 26.61
N PRO A 2 -11.91 -4.58 25.91
CA PRO A 2 -11.63 -3.27 25.33
C PRO A 2 -12.71 -2.94 24.30
N GLU A 3 -13.08 -1.66 24.22
CA GLU A 3 -13.96 -1.18 23.16
C GLU A 3 -13.32 -1.45 21.79
N PRO A 4 -14.11 -1.84 20.79
CA PRO A 4 -13.58 -2.02 19.44
C PRO A 4 -13.02 -0.70 18.91
N PRO A 5 -12.00 -0.74 18.04
CA PRO A 5 -11.46 0.46 17.44
C PRO A 5 -12.52 1.18 16.61
N GLU A 6 -12.49 2.51 16.64
CA GLU A 6 -13.33 3.33 15.77
C GLU A 6 -12.90 3.15 14.31
N TYR A 7 -13.88 3.23 13.40
CA TYR A 7 -13.61 3.14 11.97
C TYR A 7 -12.82 4.35 11.48
N SER A 8 -11.66 4.12 10.88
CA SER A 8 -10.87 5.18 10.23
C SER A 8 -11.11 5.20 8.73
N TYR A 9 -11.79 6.26 8.26
CA TYR A 9 -11.97 6.52 6.84
C TYR A 9 -10.63 6.69 6.10
N VAL A 10 -9.68 7.38 6.72
CA VAL A 10 -8.33 7.57 6.16
C VAL A 10 -7.64 6.23 5.96
N ALA A 11 -7.66 5.35 6.98
CA ALA A 11 -7.06 4.02 6.87
C ALA A 11 -7.72 3.18 5.75
N ASN A 12 -9.04 3.26 5.61
CA ASN A 12 -9.75 2.55 4.54
C ASN A 12 -9.37 3.07 3.13
N VAL A 13 -9.20 4.40 2.98
CA VAL A 13 -8.76 4.98 1.70
C VAL A 13 -7.31 4.61 1.40
N ILE A 14 -6.41 4.63 2.39
CA ILE A 14 -5.02 4.16 2.22
C ILE A 14 -4.99 2.70 1.77
N LEU A 15 -5.77 1.83 2.41
CA LEU A 15 -5.84 0.42 2.03
C LEU A 15 -6.39 0.24 0.61
N SER A 16 -7.41 1.01 0.24
CA SER A 16 -7.97 1.01 -1.11
C SER A 16 -6.95 1.48 -2.15
N ALA A 17 -6.20 2.55 -1.86
CA ALA A 17 -5.14 3.06 -2.70
C ALA A 17 -4.01 2.04 -2.88
N PHE A 18 -3.56 1.40 -1.79
CA PHE A 18 -2.58 0.31 -1.86
C PHE A 18 -3.05 -0.82 -2.79
N ASN A 19 -4.31 -1.25 -2.69
CA ASN A 19 -4.84 -2.29 -3.57
C ASN A 19 -4.85 -1.86 -5.05
N VAL A 20 -5.07 -0.58 -5.35
CA VAL A 20 -4.98 -0.06 -6.72
C VAL A 20 -3.54 -0.05 -7.21
N ILE A 21 -2.62 0.51 -6.41
CA ILE A 21 -1.19 0.61 -6.75
C ILE A 21 -0.56 -0.79 -6.88
N ALA A 22 -0.85 -1.71 -5.98
CA ALA A 22 -0.28 -3.06 -5.98
C ALA A 22 -0.60 -3.87 -7.26
N ARG A 23 -1.60 -3.46 -8.04
CA ARG A 23 -1.93 -4.08 -9.34
C ARG A 23 -0.91 -3.77 -10.43
N SER A 24 -0.14 -2.68 -10.31
CA SER A 24 0.96 -2.39 -11.23
C SER A 24 2.27 -3.07 -10.83
N ARG A 25 2.26 -3.89 -9.77
CA ARG A 25 3.45 -4.61 -9.31
C ARG A 25 4.02 -5.50 -10.41
N THR A 26 5.33 -5.40 -10.60
CA THR A 26 6.07 -6.28 -11.50
C THR A 26 6.48 -7.56 -10.78
N TYR A 27 6.48 -8.68 -11.51
CA TYR A 27 6.95 -9.97 -11.03
C TYR A 27 8.09 -10.44 -11.93
N GLU A 28 9.23 -10.81 -11.34
CA GLU A 28 10.39 -11.32 -12.07
C GLU A 28 10.63 -12.78 -11.69
N THR A 29 10.58 -13.69 -12.68
CA THR A 29 10.71 -15.15 -12.45
C THR A 29 9.80 -15.71 -11.35
N GLY A 30 8.61 -15.12 -11.16
CA GLY A 30 7.65 -15.51 -10.12
C GLY A 30 7.84 -14.82 -8.77
N VAL A 31 8.88 -14.00 -8.61
CA VAL A 31 9.15 -13.21 -7.40
C VAL A 31 8.48 -11.85 -7.51
N ALA A 32 7.73 -11.46 -6.49
CA ALA A 32 7.11 -10.14 -6.40
C ALA A 32 8.18 -9.07 -6.15
N LEU A 33 8.29 -8.08 -7.04
CA LEU A 33 9.20 -6.95 -6.82
C LEU A 33 8.53 -5.88 -5.92
N PRO A 34 9.32 -5.12 -5.14
CA PRO A 34 8.79 -3.99 -4.36
C PRO A 34 8.13 -2.93 -5.24
N LEU A 35 7.18 -2.21 -4.66
CA LEU A 35 6.64 -1.00 -5.29
C LEU A 35 7.68 0.11 -5.22
N ASP A 36 7.79 0.89 -6.28
CA ASP A 36 8.63 2.09 -6.32
C ASP A 36 7.78 3.37 -6.26
N SER A 37 8.46 4.51 -6.09
CA SER A 37 7.80 5.81 -5.99
C SER A 37 7.02 6.19 -7.25
N SER A 38 7.43 5.72 -8.44
CA SER A 38 6.76 6.05 -9.70
C SER A 38 5.34 5.49 -9.76
N MET A 39 5.10 4.33 -9.15
CA MET A 39 3.77 3.74 -9.05
C MET A 39 2.84 4.54 -8.13
N ILE A 40 3.39 5.09 -7.05
CA ILE A 40 2.65 5.95 -6.11
C ILE A 40 2.36 7.30 -6.76
N GLU A 41 3.34 7.90 -7.42
CA GLU A 41 3.18 9.15 -8.19
C GLU A 41 2.11 9.00 -9.28
N ALA A 42 2.09 7.87 -9.99
CA ALA A 42 1.07 7.60 -10.99
C ALA A 42 -0.36 7.57 -10.41
N TYR A 43 -0.53 7.02 -9.20
CA TYR A 43 -1.82 7.06 -8.49
C TYR A 43 -2.18 8.49 -8.10
N LEU A 44 -1.23 9.24 -7.56
CA LEU A 44 -1.43 10.63 -7.11
C LEU A 44 -1.69 11.61 -8.26
N ASN A 45 -1.30 11.28 -9.49
CA ASN A 45 -1.66 12.06 -10.67
C ASN A 45 -3.16 11.98 -11.01
N LEU A 46 -3.86 10.96 -10.50
CA LEU A 46 -5.30 10.73 -10.74
C LEU A 46 -6.16 10.99 -9.50
N HIS A 47 -5.55 11.01 -8.31
CA HIS A 47 -6.23 11.04 -7.03
C HIS A 47 -5.50 11.92 -6.03
N ASP A 48 -6.25 12.63 -5.19
CA ASP A 48 -5.66 13.37 -4.07
C ASP A 48 -5.19 12.43 -2.97
N ALA A 49 -4.12 12.83 -2.26
CA ALA A 49 -3.64 12.09 -1.10
C ALA A 49 -4.66 12.17 0.06
N PRO A 50 -4.98 11.05 0.73
CA PRO A 50 -6.01 11.03 1.78
C PRO A 50 -5.56 11.63 3.13
N CYS A 51 -4.27 11.97 3.24
CA CYS A 51 -3.62 12.56 4.40
C CYS A 51 -2.32 13.25 3.95
N GLU A 52 -1.48 13.70 4.88
CA GLU A 52 -0.17 14.26 4.54
C GLU A 52 0.64 13.29 3.64
N MET A 53 1.21 13.84 2.58
CA MET A 53 1.87 13.04 1.53
C MET A 53 2.89 12.04 2.09
N HIS A 54 3.71 12.46 3.05
CA HIS A 54 4.72 11.58 3.64
C HIS A 54 4.09 10.42 4.42
N ILE A 55 2.98 10.65 5.13
CA ILE A 55 2.25 9.60 5.86
C ILE A 55 1.62 8.61 4.88
N PHE A 56 1.03 9.12 3.80
CA PHE A 56 0.46 8.28 2.75
C PHE A 56 1.53 7.38 2.11
N VAL A 57 2.63 7.98 1.63
CA VAL A 57 3.74 7.26 0.98
C VAL A 57 4.34 6.21 1.92
N GLU A 58 4.63 6.58 3.17
CA GLU A 58 5.15 5.65 4.18
C GLU A 58 4.17 4.49 4.43
N SER A 59 2.88 4.78 4.53
CA SER A 59 1.85 3.75 4.72
C SER A 59 1.80 2.76 3.56
N ILE A 60 1.94 3.23 2.30
CA ILE A 60 2.00 2.36 1.12
C ILE A 60 3.21 1.43 1.19
N PHE A 61 4.39 1.94 1.56
CA PHE A 61 5.59 1.12 1.69
C PHE A 61 5.51 0.12 2.85
N VAL A 62 4.90 0.49 3.97
CA VAL A 62 4.68 -0.45 5.08
C VAL A 62 3.75 -1.58 4.66
N LEU A 63 2.63 -1.27 3.97
CA LEU A 63 1.73 -2.28 3.43
C LEU A 63 2.42 -3.17 2.38
N ASP A 64 3.30 -2.58 1.57
CA ASP A 64 4.11 -3.30 0.58
C ASP A 64 5.05 -4.32 1.24
N ASN A 65 5.81 -3.89 2.25
CA ASN A 65 6.69 -4.77 3.01
C ASN A 65 5.92 -5.92 3.66
N LEU A 66 4.77 -5.64 4.27
CA LEU A 66 3.90 -6.68 4.85
C LEU A 66 3.39 -7.68 3.80
N PHE A 67 3.15 -7.25 2.57
CA PHE A 67 2.79 -8.13 1.47
C PHE A 67 3.97 -9.02 1.06
N LEU A 68 5.14 -8.42 0.84
CA LEU A 68 6.36 -9.14 0.45
C LEU A 68 6.77 -10.17 1.51
N ASP A 69 6.74 -9.79 2.80
CA ASP A 69 7.02 -10.70 3.91
C ASP A 69 6.08 -11.91 3.90
N LYS A 70 4.79 -11.71 3.63
CA LYS A 70 3.83 -12.82 3.55
C LYS A 70 4.10 -13.73 2.35
N VAL A 71 4.54 -13.20 1.21
CA VAL A 71 4.86 -14.00 0.02
C VAL A 71 6.15 -14.79 0.25
N HIS A 72 7.19 -14.15 0.78
CA HIS A 72 8.46 -14.80 1.09
C HIS A 72 8.32 -15.88 2.17
N ASN A 73 7.55 -15.63 3.23
CA ASN A 73 7.31 -16.62 4.30
C ASN A 73 6.38 -17.78 3.89
N ARG A 74 5.79 -17.75 2.69
CA ARG A 74 4.96 -18.84 2.12
C ARG A 74 5.68 -19.67 1.06
N SER A 75 6.92 -19.29 0.73
CA SER A 75 7.79 -19.98 -0.23
C SER A 75 8.64 -21.03 0.47
#